data_AF-A0A2T4V976-F1
#
_entry.id   AF-A0A2T4V976-F1
#
_cell.length_a   1.000
_cell.length_b   1.000
_cell.length_c   1.000
_cell.angle_alpha   90.00
_cell.angle_beta   90.00
_cell.angle_gamma   90.00
#
_symmetry.space_group_name_H-M   'P 1'
#
loop_
_entity.id
_entity.type
_entity.pdbx_description
1 polymer ?
#
loop_
_entity_poly.entity_id
_entity_poly.type
_entity_poly.pdbx_seq_one_letter_code
_entity_poly.pdbx_strand_id
1 'polypeptide(L)'
;MRRVDASPLERNRKVRTVLAAILVANWAVALAKLAFGWMSNSAAVTADGAHSFIDGGSNVLGLVAMSVASRPADEDHPYGHGKFEALASLGIGAMIGIAMLELGRMAFDSLLHDRHPDVTPLMFGVMVGTLLVNLAVTRFERLQGEKLKSPLLLADARHTLSDVGVTLAVLVSIGLVHLGYPKADGIVTLAVMGVVARVAWGIVKQAVGILSDTARLDPQRVAHHTLQVPGVLSCRDVRSRGMEGTVYVDLKIEVDPQLTTARAHELADAVETQLQKEFPEVVDVVVHVEPARSPSSLPGISTR
;
A
#
# COMPACT_ATOMS: atom_id res chain seq x y z
N MET A 1 -38.10 10.37 -4.84
CA MET A 1 -36.99 11.09 -4.17
C MET A 1 -35.68 10.79 -4.89
N ARG A 2 -35.20 11.73 -5.73
CA ARG A 2 -33.84 11.64 -6.31
C ARG A 2 -32.84 11.87 -5.18
N ARG A 3 -31.97 10.91 -4.90
CA ARG A 3 -30.79 11.15 -4.05
C ARG A 3 -29.97 12.20 -4.77
N VAL A 4 -29.88 13.39 -4.17
CA VAL A 4 -28.88 14.39 -4.54
C VAL A 4 -27.55 13.78 -4.12
N ASP A 5 -26.80 13.26 -5.10
CA ASP A 5 -25.42 12.85 -4.85
C ASP A 5 -24.66 14.07 -4.32
N ALA A 6 -24.09 13.93 -3.13
CA ALA A 6 -23.31 15.00 -2.51
C ALA A 6 -22.21 15.46 -3.47
N SER A 7 -21.94 16.77 -3.53
CA SER A 7 -20.89 17.29 -4.42
C SER A 7 -19.54 16.60 -4.11
N PRO A 8 -18.65 16.43 -5.10
CA PRO A 8 -17.35 15.78 -4.89
C PRO A 8 -16.55 16.38 -3.70
N LEU A 9 -16.71 17.69 -3.46
CA LEU A 9 -16.15 18.41 -2.33
C LEU A 9 -16.78 18.03 -0.98
N GLU A 10 -18.11 17.92 -0.91
CA GLU A 10 -18.80 17.45 0.30
C GLU A 10 -18.48 16.00 0.63
N ARG A 11 -18.34 15.15 -0.40
CA ARG A 11 -17.91 13.75 -0.24
C ARG A 11 -16.50 13.67 0.33
N ASN A 12 -15.54 14.38 -0.24
CA ASN A 12 -14.14 14.40 0.25
C ASN A 12 -14.04 14.95 1.67
N ARG A 13 -14.83 15.99 1.99
CA ARG A 13 -14.91 16.54 3.36
C ARG A 13 -15.44 15.49 4.34
N LYS A 14 -16.52 14.77 4.00
CA LYS A 14 -17.08 13.68 4.83
C LYS A 14 -16.08 12.54 5.04
N VAL A 15 -15.39 12.10 3.99
CA VAL A 15 -14.33 11.06 4.10
C VAL A 15 -13.24 11.51 5.07
N ARG A 16 -12.75 12.74 4.92
CA ARG A 16 -11.69 13.29 5.79
C ARG A 16 -12.16 13.41 7.25
N THR A 17 -13.41 13.80 7.49
CA THR A 17 -13.97 13.85 8.85
C THR A 17 -14.07 12.45 9.48
N VAL A 18 -14.47 11.44 8.70
CA VAL A 18 -14.54 10.05 9.17
C VAL A 18 -13.14 9.55 9.55
N LEU A 19 -12.15 9.70 8.65
CA LEU A 19 -10.76 9.31 8.91
C LEU A 19 -10.18 10.04 10.13
N ALA A 20 -10.45 11.34 10.28
CA ALA A 20 -9.99 12.08 11.44
C ALA A 20 -10.63 11.58 12.75
N ALA A 21 -11.92 11.24 12.74
CA ALA A 21 -12.60 10.69 13.91
C ALA A 21 -12.05 9.33 14.31
N ILE A 22 -11.77 8.46 13.34
CA ILE A 22 -11.15 7.14 13.56
C ILE A 22 -9.74 7.30 14.11
N LEU A 23 -8.93 8.18 13.51
CA LEU A 23 -7.59 8.46 13.98
C LEU A 23 -7.58 8.91 15.44
N VAL A 24 -8.49 9.83 15.81
CA VAL A 24 -8.63 10.29 17.19
C VAL A 24 -9.05 9.15 18.12
N ALA A 25 -9.97 8.27 17.69
CA ALA A 25 -10.39 7.11 18.47
C ALA A 25 -9.22 6.12 18.71
N ASN A 26 -8.46 5.78 17.67
CA ASN A 26 -7.32 4.86 17.79
C ASN A 26 -6.23 5.44 18.70
N TRP A 27 -5.93 6.73 18.59
CA TRP A 27 -4.99 7.41 19.49
C TRP A 27 -5.49 7.48 20.92
N ALA A 28 -6.79 7.71 21.13
CA ALA A 28 -7.38 7.70 22.47
C ALA A 28 -7.24 6.31 23.14
N VAL A 29 -7.49 5.23 22.38
CA VAL A 29 -7.32 3.85 22.86
C VAL A 29 -5.85 3.57 23.17
N ALA A 30 -4.92 3.94 22.28
CA ALA A 30 -3.49 3.74 22.48
C ALA A 30 -2.97 4.46 23.74
N LEU A 31 -3.35 5.74 23.92
CA LEU A 31 -2.98 6.53 25.10
C LEU A 31 -3.61 5.97 26.39
N ALA A 32 -4.86 5.51 26.34
CA ALA A 32 -5.51 4.88 27.48
C ALA A 32 -4.80 3.59 27.91
N LYS A 33 -4.40 2.76 26.95
CA LYS A 33 -3.60 1.55 27.21
C LYS A 33 -2.24 1.89 27.83
N LEU A 34 -1.53 2.88 27.30
CA LEU A 34 -0.25 3.34 27.85
C LEU A 34 -0.39 3.87 29.29
N ALA A 35 -1.38 4.73 29.53
CA ALA A 35 -1.64 5.27 30.86
C ALA A 35 -2.00 4.16 31.85
N PHE A 36 -2.85 3.22 31.43
CA PHE A 36 -3.24 2.08 32.26
C PHE A 36 -2.06 1.14 32.51
N GLY A 37 -1.22 0.88 31.51
CA GLY A 37 0.00 0.08 31.65
C GLY A 37 0.97 0.68 32.66
N TRP A 38 1.13 2.00 32.65
CA TRP A 38 2.00 2.70 33.58
C TRP A 38 1.42 2.73 35.00
N MET A 39 0.12 2.99 35.15
CA MET A 39 -0.57 2.96 36.46
C MET A 39 -0.61 1.56 37.08
N SER A 40 -0.75 0.52 36.25
CA SER A 40 -0.77 -0.87 36.70
C SER A 40 0.62 -1.49 36.85
N ASN A 41 1.68 -0.74 36.51
CA ASN A 41 3.07 -1.19 36.46
C ASN A 41 3.25 -2.48 35.64
N SER A 42 2.40 -2.66 34.61
CA SER A 42 2.37 -3.87 33.78
C SER A 42 3.17 -3.65 32.50
N ALA A 43 4.26 -4.40 32.38
CA ALA A 43 5.07 -4.43 31.16
C ALA A 43 4.24 -4.88 29.94
N ALA A 44 3.33 -5.84 30.11
CA ALA A 44 2.51 -6.39 29.03
C ALA A 44 1.52 -5.36 28.46
N VAL A 45 0.81 -4.63 29.33
CA VAL A 45 -0.15 -3.59 28.88
C VAL A 45 0.59 -2.40 28.28
N THR A 46 1.76 -2.04 28.83
CA THR A 46 2.58 -0.96 28.31
C THR A 46 3.09 -1.28 26.91
N ALA A 47 3.51 -2.54 26.66
CA ALA A 47 3.92 -3.01 25.34
C ALA A 47 2.75 -3.00 24.34
N ASP A 48 1.55 -3.45 24.72
CA ASP A 48 0.35 -3.38 23.87
C ASP A 48 -0.08 -1.93 23.56
N GLY A 49 0.05 -1.04 24.54
CA GLY A 49 -0.16 0.40 24.36
C GLY A 49 0.86 1.03 23.40
N ALA A 50 2.14 0.67 23.50
CA ALA A 50 3.19 1.14 22.61
C ALA A 50 2.98 0.63 21.18
N HIS A 51 2.56 -0.64 21.03
CA HIS A 51 2.19 -1.20 19.74
C HIS A 51 1.03 -0.44 19.10
N SER A 52 -0.05 -0.20 19.86
CA SER A 52 -1.22 0.57 19.39
C SER A 52 -0.85 2.03 19.03
N PHE A 53 0.15 2.61 19.71
CA PHE A 53 0.66 3.96 19.41
C PHE A 53 1.46 4.00 18.09
N ILE A 54 2.34 3.02 17.86
CA ILE A 54 3.09 2.88 16.60
C ILE A 54 2.13 2.69 15.43
N ASP A 55 1.10 1.87 15.62
CA ASP A 55 0.06 1.66 14.60
C ASP A 55 -0.72 2.96 14.30
N GLY A 56 -1.15 3.67 15.34
CA GLY A 56 -1.73 5.01 15.21
C GLY A 56 -0.80 6.02 14.50
N GLY A 57 0.51 5.92 14.72
CA GLY A 57 1.53 6.72 14.01
C GLY A 57 1.65 6.36 12.53
N SER A 58 1.52 5.08 12.17
CA SER A 58 1.51 4.60 10.78
C SER A 58 0.32 5.16 10.00
N ASN A 59 -0.85 5.26 10.65
CA ASN A 59 -2.03 5.91 10.07
C ASN A 59 -1.81 7.41 9.82
N VAL A 60 -1.18 8.13 10.76
CA VAL A 60 -0.81 9.54 10.56
C VAL A 60 0.14 9.67 9.37
N LEU A 61 1.19 8.83 9.34
CA LEU A 61 2.17 8.83 8.26
C LEU A 61 1.51 8.58 6.90
N GLY A 62 0.62 7.60 6.82
CA GLY A 62 -0.16 7.31 5.61
C GLY A 62 -1.02 8.47 5.16
N LEU A 63 -1.72 9.14 6.08
CA LEU A 63 -2.56 10.31 5.77
C LEU A 63 -1.73 11.50 5.28
N VAL A 64 -0.61 11.80 5.95
CA VAL A 64 0.30 12.87 5.54
C VAL A 64 0.90 12.57 4.18
N ALA A 65 1.37 11.34 3.97
CA ALA A 65 1.95 10.90 2.71
C ALA A 65 0.97 10.99 1.57
N MET A 66 -0.27 10.54 1.75
CA MET A 66 -1.32 10.68 0.74
C MET A 66 -1.64 12.15 0.43
N SER A 67 -1.62 13.03 1.45
CA SER A 67 -1.81 14.47 1.24
C SER A 67 -0.66 15.12 0.47
N VAL A 68 0.56 14.59 0.58
CA VAL A 68 1.72 15.06 -0.21
C VAL A 68 1.69 14.45 -1.60
N ALA A 69 1.43 13.14 -1.71
CA ALA A 69 1.42 12.37 -2.96
C ALA A 69 0.33 12.80 -3.94
N SER A 70 -0.80 13.29 -3.43
CA SER A 70 -1.92 13.80 -4.24
C SER A 70 -1.71 15.23 -4.78
N ARG A 71 -0.58 15.88 -4.47
CA ARG A 71 -0.26 17.19 -5.06
C ARG A 71 0.05 17.02 -6.54
N PRO A 72 -0.46 17.92 -7.41
CA PRO A 72 -0.15 17.89 -8.84
C PRO A 72 1.35 18.14 -9.08
N ALA A 73 1.78 17.98 -10.33
CA ALA A 73 3.12 18.36 -10.75
C ALA A 73 3.38 19.86 -10.51
N ASP A 74 4.58 20.18 -10.06
CA ASP A 74 5.09 21.54 -9.89
C ASP A 74 6.50 21.66 -10.50
N GLU A 75 7.11 22.84 -10.41
CA GLU A 75 8.42 23.12 -11.00
C GLU A 75 9.54 22.23 -10.41
N ASP A 76 9.46 21.92 -9.11
CA ASP A 76 10.42 21.05 -8.42
C ASP A 76 10.16 19.56 -8.69
N HIS A 77 8.91 19.18 -9.00
CA HIS A 77 8.47 17.81 -9.28
C HIS A 77 7.60 17.74 -10.56
N PRO A 78 8.22 17.76 -11.76
CA PRO A 78 7.50 17.76 -13.04
C PRO A 78 6.64 16.52 -13.31
N TYR A 79 6.95 15.39 -12.66
CA TYR A 79 6.19 14.14 -12.75
C TYR A 79 5.21 13.95 -11.57
N GLY A 80 5.03 14.98 -10.75
CA GLY A 80 4.18 14.96 -9.57
C GLY A 80 4.81 14.30 -8.34
N HIS A 81 4.01 14.23 -7.28
CA HIS A 81 4.45 13.84 -5.94
C HIS A 81 4.17 12.38 -5.58
N GLY A 82 3.65 11.56 -6.51
CA GLY A 82 3.17 10.23 -6.14
C GLY A 82 4.23 9.32 -5.50
N LYS A 83 5.52 9.46 -5.85
CA LYS A 83 6.61 8.66 -5.25
C LYS A 83 6.73 8.83 -3.72
N PHE A 84 6.20 9.91 -3.14
CA PHE A 84 6.13 10.09 -1.68
C PHE A 84 5.25 9.03 -0.98
N GLU A 85 4.28 8.46 -1.68
CA GLU A 85 3.47 7.33 -1.17
C GLU A 85 4.31 6.06 -1.00
N ALA A 86 5.21 5.79 -1.94
CA ALA A 86 6.14 4.67 -1.84
C ALA A 86 7.15 4.88 -0.69
N LEU A 87 7.65 6.10 -0.50
CA LEU A 87 8.52 6.43 0.63
C LEU A 87 7.82 6.23 1.98
N ALA A 88 6.56 6.65 2.09
CA ALA A 88 5.77 6.42 3.28
C ALA A 88 5.49 4.94 3.54
N SER A 89 5.24 4.17 2.48
CA SER A 89 5.08 2.71 2.54
C SER A 89 6.34 2.03 3.11
N LEU A 90 7.54 2.53 2.75
CA LEU A 90 8.79 2.07 3.38
C LEU A 90 8.87 2.44 4.86
N GLY A 91 8.43 3.65 5.24
CA GLY A 91 8.35 4.09 6.63
C GLY A 91 7.42 3.19 7.47
N ILE A 92 6.24 2.87 6.95
CA ILE A 92 5.29 1.93 7.56
C ILE A 92 5.93 0.54 7.68
N GLY A 93 6.56 0.04 6.61
CA GLY A 93 7.29 -1.23 6.63
C GLY A 93 8.39 -1.29 7.70
N ALA A 94 9.12 -0.18 7.91
CA ALA A 94 10.13 -0.08 8.97
C ALA A 94 9.50 -0.07 10.36
N MET A 95 8.38 0.63 10.57
CA MET A 95 7.65 0.64 11.84
C MET A 95 7.12 -0.76 12.19
N ILE A 96 6.56 -1.48 11.22
CA ILE A 96 6.15 -2.89 11.39
C ILE A 96 7.35 -3.76 11.73
N GLY A 97 8.49 -3.56 11.05
CA GLY A 97 9.73 -4.29 11.33
C GLY A 97 10.22 -4.10 12.77
N ILE A 98 10.17 -2.88 13.30
CA ILE A 98 10.51 -2.59 14.70
C ILE A 98 9.57 -3.32 15.66
N ALA A 99 8.24 -3.22 15.43
CA ALA A 99 7.25 -3.91 16.23
C ALA A 99 7.43 -5.43 16.22
N MET A 100 7.81 -6.00 15.07
CA MET A 100 8.12 -7.42 14.93
C MET A 100 9.36 -7.86 15.71
N LEU A 101 10.41 -7.03 15.79
CA LEU A 101 11.59 -7.34 16.61
C LEU A 101 11.23 -7.41 18.09
N GLU A 102 10.34 -6.53 18.56
CA GLU A 102 9.86 -6.50 19.93
C GLU A 102 8.96 -7.72 20.24
N LEU A 103 7.96 -7.97 19.39
CA LEU A 103 7.10 -9.17 19.47
C LEU A 103 7.91 -10.48 19.42
N GLY A 104 8.93 -10.53 18.56
CA GLY A 104 9.81 -11.69 18.45
C GLY A 104 10.61 -11.96 19.70
N ARG A 105 11.14 -10.91 20.35
CA ARG A 105 11.81 -11.05 21.65
C ARG A 105 10.85 -11.59 22.72
N MET A 106 9.64 -11.03 22.80
CA MET A 106 8.62 -11.49 23.77
C MET A 106 8.20 -12.94 23.51
N ALA A 107 7.98 -13.33 22.25
CA ALA A 107 7.63 -14.70 21.88
C ALA A 107 8.75 -15.70 22.23
N PHE A 108 10.00 -15.31 21.99
CA PHE A 108 11.17 -16.15 22.30
C PHE A 108 11.37 -16.32 23.81
N ASP A 109 11.21 -15.23 24.58
CA ASP A 109 11.26 -15.28 26.05
C ASP A 109 10.14 -16.13 26.64
N SER A 110 8.92 -16.02 26.11
CA SER A 110 7.76 -16.84 26.49
C SER A 110 8.04 -18.34 26.24
N LEU A 111 8.66 -18.68 25.10
CA LEU A 111 8.95 -20.08 24.72
C LEU A 111 10.11 -20.72 25.50
N LEU A 112 11.11 -19.94 25.91
CA LEU A 112 12.33 -20.43 26.58
C LEU A 112 12.28 -20.38 28.10
N HIS A 113 11.62 -19.37 28.67
CA HIS A 113 11.64 -19.13 30.12
C HIS A 113 10.28 -19.40 30.79
N ASP A 114 9.30 -19.96 30.06
CA ASP A 114 7.91 -20.17 30.51
C ASP A 114 7.31 -18.92 31.20
N ARG A 115 7.76 -17.73 30.77
CA ARG A 115 7.26 -16.45 31.25
C ARG A 115 6.00 -16.11 30.48
N HIS A 116 4.88 -16.52 31.04
CA HIS A 116 3.57 -16.14 30.51
C HIS A 116 3.27 -14.70 30.91
N PRO A 117 2.67 -13.90 30.03
CA PRO A 117 2.09 -12.64 30.45
C PRO A 117 1.07 -12.94 31.56
N ASP A 118 1.23 -12.33 32.74
CA ASP A 118 0.21 -12.35 33.79
C ASP A 118 -1.00 -11.55 33.27
N VAL A 119 -1.88 -12.22 32.52
CA VAL A 119 -3.09 -11.61 32.00
C VAL A 119 -4.11 -11.55 33.13
N THR A 120 -4.12 -10.44 33.86
CA THR A 120 -5.17 -10.13 34.84
C THR A 120 -6.53 -10.12 34.13
N PRO A 121 -7.64 -10.55 34.75
CA PRO A 121 -8.98 -10.46 34.16
C PRO A 121 -9.35 -9.08 33.60
N LEU A 122 -8.77 -8.02 34.18
CA LEU A 122 -8.89 -6.64 33.69
C LEU A 122 -8.20 -6.42 32.33
N MET A 123 -7.03 -7.01 32.08
CA MET A 123 -6.33 -6.92 30.80
C MET A 123 -7.06 -7.67 29.70
N PHE A 124 -7.59 -8.85 30.03
CA PHE A 124 -8.46 -9.59 29.13
C PHE A 124 -9.69 -8.77 28.74
N GLY A 125 -10.34 -8.11 29.72
CA GLY A 125 -11.46 -7.20 29.49
C GLY A 125 -11.10 -6.04 28.56
N VAL A 126 -9.93 -5.42 28.72
CA VAL A 126 -9.45 -4.33 27.86
C VAL A 126 -9.16 -4.81 26.43
N MET A 127 -8.56 -5.98 26.25
CA MET A 127 -8.33 -6.56 24.92
C MET A 127 -9.63 -6.91 24.20
N VAL A 128 -10.59 -7.53 24.91
CA VAL A 128 -11.93 -7.80 24.35
C VAL A 128 -12.64 -6.48 24.03
N GLY A 129 -12.53 -5.47 24.89
CA GLY A 129 -13.07 -4.13 24.61
C GLY A 129 -12.45 -3.51 23.35
N THR A 130 -11.13 -3.60 23.20
CA THR A 130 -10.41 -3.12 22.01
C THR A 130 -10.84 -3.87 20.75
N LEU A 131 -11.00 -5.19 20.83
CA LEU A 131 -11.49 -6.02 19.73
C LEU A 131 -12.89 -5.57 19.28
N LEU A 132 -13.80 -5.31 20.21
CA LEU A 132 -15.15 -4.85 19.92
C LEU A 132 -15.16 -3.45 19.28
N VAL A 133 -14.30 -2.55 19.76
CA VAL A 133 -14.11 -1.22 19.18
C VAL A 133 -13.59 -1.34 17.76
N ASN A 134 -12.52 -2.08 17.52
CA ASN A 134 -11.96 -2.26 16.18
C ASN A 134 -12.96 -2.91 15.22
N LEU A 135 -13.75 -3.90 15.69
CA LEU A 135 -14.80 -4.50 14.88
C LEU A 135 -15.92 -3.50 14.53
N ALA A 136 -16.29 -2.62 15.47
CA ALA A 136 -17.27 -1.57 15.23
C ALA A 136 -16.72 -0.51 14.24
N VAL A 137 -15.45 -0.12 14.39
CA VAL A 137 -14.74 0.78 13.49
C VAL A 137 -14.66 0.20 12.09
N THR A 138 -14.20 -1.04 11.92
CA THR A 138 -14.16 -1.75 10.63
C THR A 138 -15.52 -1.80 9.94
N ARG A 139 -16.59 -2.10 10.70
CA ARG A 139 -17.95 -2.10 10.14
C ARG A 139 -18.36 -0.70 9.70
N PHE A 140 -18.08 0.32 10.50
CA PHE A 140 -18.41 1.69 10.18
C PHE A 140 -17.65 2.20 8.96
N GLU A 141 -16.34 1.97 8.89
CA GLU A 141 -15.47 2.32 7.75
C GLU A 141 -15.95 1.65 6.48
N ARG A 142 -16.26 0.34 6.53
CA ARG A 142 -16.76 -0.39 5.37
C ARG A 142 -18.09 0.17 4.88
N LEU A 143 -19.03 0.41 5.79
CA LEU A 143 -20.33 1.01 5.45
C LEU A 143 -20.17 2.40 4.82
N GLN A 144 -19.31 3.25 5.37
CA GLN A 144 -19.04 4.57 4.83
C GLN A 144 -18.24 4.50 3.52
N GLY A 145 -17.30 3.56 3.39
CA GLY A 145 -16.53 3.32 2.18
C GLY A 145 -17.39 2.90 1.01
N GLU A 146 -18.35 1.99 1.23
CA GLU A 146 -19.35 1.59 0.24
C GLU A 146 -20.31 2.75 -0.08
N LYS A 147 -20.82 3.46 0.94
CA LYS A 147 -21.77 4.58 0.78
C LYS A 147 -21.15 5.78 0.05
N LEU A 148 -19.91 6.10 0.36
CA LEU A 148 -19.16 7.23 -0.21
C LEU A 148 -18.33 6.83 -1.44
N LYS A 149 -18.36 5.55 -1.84
CA LYS A 149 -17.53 4.97 -2.91
C LYS A 149 -16.06 5.38 -2.76
N SER A 150 -15.56 5.30 -1.53
CA SER A 150 -14.20 5.71 -1.19
C SER A 150 -13.30 4.48 -1.14
N PRO A 151 -12.38 4.29 -2.11
CA PRO A 151 -11.41 3.20 -2.05
C PRO A 151 -10.49 3.33 -0.83
N LEU A 152 -10.24 4.56 -0.37
CA LEU A 152 -9.46 4.84 0.82
C LEU A 152 -10.11 4.29 2.10
N LEU A 153 -11.39 4.58 2.35
CA LEU A 153 -12.10 4.04 3.52
C LEU A 153 -12.22 2.51 3.47
N LEU A 154 -12.31 1.93 2.27
CA LEU A 154 -12.33 0.48 2.09
C LEU A 154 -10.96 -0.15 2.35
N ALA A 155 -9.87 0.55 2.01
CA ALA A 155 -8.51 0.11 2.32
C ALA A 155 -8.25 0.17 3.83
N ASP A 156 -8.64 1.26 4.49
CA ASP A 156 -8.54 1.44 5.94
C ASP A 156 -9.30 0.35 6.69
N ALA A 157 -10.55 0.06 6.28
CA ALA A 157 -11.34 -1.04 6.83
C ALA A 157 -10.66 -2.41 6.73
N ARG A 158 -9.90 -2.69 5.66
CA ARG A 158 -9.15 -3.94 5.50
C ARG A 158 -7.93 -3.99 6.40
N HIS A 159 -7.29 -2.83 6.63
CA HIS A 159 -6.17 -2.72 7.56
C HIS A 159 -6.64 -3.01 8.99
N THR A 160 -7.67 -2.31 9.47
CA THR A 160 -8.22 -2.52 10.82
C THR A 160 -8.78 -3.93 11.00
N LEU A 161 -9.36 -4.54 9.95
CA LEU A 161 -9.77 -5.95 9.99
C LEU A 161 -8.59 -6.91 10.19
N SER A 162 -7.42 -6.58 9.63
CA SER A 162 -6.20 -7.38 9.84
C SER A 162 -5.77 -7.31 11.30
N ASP A 163 -5.86 -6.15 11.95
CA ASP A 163 -5.55 -5.98 13.37
C ASP A 163 -6.55 -6.71 14.28
N VAL A 164 -7.82 -6.76 13.89
CA VAL A 164 -8.83 -7.62 14.54
C VAL A 164 -8.42 -9.10 14.48
N GLY A 165 -7.92 -9.56 13.33
CA GLY A 165 -7.41 -10.93 13.17
C GLY A 165 -6.22 -11.23 14.07
N VAL A 166 -5.26 -10.30 14.17
CA VAL A 166 -4.10 -10.37 15.06
C VAL A 166 -4.55 -10.41 16.53
N THR A 167 -5.44 -9.51 16.93
CA THR A 167 -5.98 -9.43 18.30
C THR A 167 -6.73 -10.72 18.68
N LEU A 168 -7.51 -11.28 17.76
CA LEU A 168 -8.21 -12.55 17.97
C LEU A 168 -7.25 -13.71 18.18
N ALA A 169 -6.16 -13.78 17.40
CA ALA A 169 -5.13 -14.80 17.58
C ALA A 169 -4.50 -14.72 18.98
N VAL A 170 -4.19 -13.50 19.47
CA VAL A 170 -3.69 -13.29 20.84
C VAL A 170 -4.71 -13.74 21.90
N LEU A 171 -6.01 -13.44 21.72
CA LEU A 171 -7.05 -13.89 22.65
C LEU A 171 -7.19 -15.42 22.68
N VAL A 172 -7.09 -16.08 21.52
CA VAL A 172 -7.07 -17.54 21.43
C VAL A 172 -5.84 -18.12 22.15
N SER A 173 -4.67 -17.50 21.97
CA SER A 173 -3.44 -17.85 22.71
C SER A 173 -3.70 -17.85 24.22
N ILE A 174 -4.23 -16.75 24.77
CA ILE A 174 -4.47 -16.61 26.21
C ILE A 174 -5.45 -17.67 26.72
N GLY A 175 -6.50 -17.96 25.95
CA GLY A 175 -7.45 -19.03 26.27
C GLY A 175 -6.79 -20.41 26.35
N LEU A 176 -5.86 -20.71 25.42
CA LEU A 176 -5.10 -21.97 25.42
C LEU A 176 -4.14 -22.06 26.60
N VAL A 177 -3.48 -20.96 26.98
CA VAL A 177 -2.64 -20.89 28.19
C VAL A 177 -3.48 -21.22 29.43
N HIS A 178 -4.68 -20.66 29.55
CA HIS A 178 -5.61 -20.93 30.66
C HIS A 178 -6.10 -22.40 30.71
N LEU A 179 -6.18 -23.07 29.55
CA LEU A 179 -6.50 -24.50 29.45
C LEU A 179 -5.32 -25.42 29.81
N GLY A 180 -4.17 -24.86 30.22
CA GLY A 180 -2.99 -25.61 30.62
C GLY A 180 -1.98 -25.85 29.48
N TYR A 181 -2.06 -25.10 28.38
CA TYR A 181 -1.09 -25.13 27.29
C TYR A 181 -0.17 -23.90 27.31
N PRO A 182 0.84 -23.84 28.20
CA PRO A 182 1.70 -22.66 28.37
C PRO A 182 2.39 -22.22 27.07
N LYS A 183 2.94 -23.17 26.31
CA LYS A 183 3.65 -22.90 25.05
C LYS A 183 2.77 -22.41 23.91
N ALA A 184 1.45 -22.43 24.06
CA ALA A 184 0.53 -21.95 23.02
C ALA A 184 0.78 -20.48 22.69
N ASP A 185 1.18 -19.67 23.68
CA ASP A 185 1.41 -18.24 23.48
C ASP A 185 2.60 -17.93 22.56
N GLY A 186 3.75 -18.54 22.82
CA GLY A 186 4.90 -18.42 21.93
C GLY A 186 4.61 -18.92 20.52
N ILE A 187 3.92 -20.06 20.37
CA ILE A 187 3.60 -20.64 19.04
C ILE A 187 2.65 -19.75 18.25
N VAL A 188 1.55 -19.30 18.87
CA VAL A 188 0.57 -18.44 18.21
C VAL A 188 1.19 -17.09 17.87
N THR A 189 1.99 -16.51 18.76
CA THR A 189 2.69 -15.25 18.50
C THR A 189 3.66 -15.38 17.32
N LEU A 190 4.43 -16.47 17.23
CA LEU A 190 5.30 -16.74 16.07
C LEU A 190 4.50 -16.93 14.78
N ALA A 191 3.34 -17.59 14.83
CA ALA A 191 2.47 -17.75 13.66
C ALA A 191 1.92 -16.40 13.17
N VAL A 192 1.46 -15.55 14.09
CA VAL A 192 1.00 -14.18 13.81
C VAL A 192 2.13 -13.36 13.20
N MET A 193 3.33 -13.40 13.79
CA MET A 193 4.51 -12.74 13.25
C MET A 193 4.80 -13.16 11.81
N GLY A 194 4.69 -14.45 11.49
CA GLY A 194 4.89 -14.94 10.11
C GLY A 194 3.90 -14.33 9.11
N VAL A 195 2.64 -14.18 9.50
CA VAL A 195 1.61 -13.51 8.67
C VAL A 195 1.94 -12.03 8.50
N VAL A 196 2.25 -11.33 9.59
CA VAL A 196 2.61 -9.89 9.56
C VAL A 196 3.87 -9.66 8.72
N ALA A 197 4.88 -10.52 8.84
CA ALA A 197 6.11 -10.47 8.06
C ALA A 197 5.83 -10.53 6.56
N ARG A 198 4.93 -11.44 6.15
CA ARG A 198 4.56 -11.62 4.74
C ARG A 198 3.86 -10.38 4.18
N VAL A 199 2.99 -9.75 4.98
CA VAL A 199 2.32 -8.50 4.59
C VAL A 199 3.33 -7.36 4.49
N ALA A 200 4.18 -7.17 5.50
CA ALA A 200 5.22 -6.15 5.52
C ALA A 200 6.20 -6.29 4.35
N TRP A 201 6.63 -7.51 4.05
CA TRP A 201 7.48 -7.80 2.89
C TRP A 201 6.82 -7.42 1.56
N GLY A 202 5.51 -7.67 1.42
CA GLY A 202 4.74 -7.24 0.26
C GLY A 202 4.76 -5.72 0.07
N ILE A 203 4.50 -4.97 1.15
CA ILE A 203 4.52 -3.50 1.16
C ILE A 203 5.90 -2.97 0.77
N VAL A 204 6.96 -3.46 1.42
CA VAL A 204 8.34 -3.03 1.14
C VAL A 204 8.73 -3.38 -0.29
N LYS A 205 8.45 -4.59 -0.76
CA LYS A 205 8.76 -5.01 -2.14
C LYS A 205 8.07 -4.12 -3.17
N GLN A 206 6.79 -3.78 -2.96
CA GLN A 206 6.05 -2.88 -3.84
C GLN A 206 6.65 -1.47 -3.86
N ALA A 207 6.95 -0.93 -2.68
CA ALA A 207 7.54 0.40 -2.54
C ALA A 207 8.93 0.49 -3.18
N VAL A 208 9.81 -0.49 -2.93
CA VAL A 208 11.11 -0.58 -3.60
C VAL A 208 10.94 -0.71 -5.10
N GLY A 209 9.97 -1.50 -5.57
CA GLY A 209 9.66 -1.63 -7.00
C GLY A 209 9.26 -0.31 -7.66
N ILE A 210 8.46 0.51 -6.99
CA ILE A 210 8.10 1.87 -7.45
C ILE A 210 9.33 2.78 -7.51
N LEU A 211 10.16 2.77 -6.47
CA LEU A 211 11.32 3.67 -6.38
C LEU A 211 12.45 3.27 -7.33
N SER A 212 12.56 1.99 -7.66
CA SER A 212 13.53 1.43 -8.62
C SER A 212 13.03 1.43 -10.07
N ASP A 213 11.87 2.02 -10.36
CA ASP A 213 11.25 2.06 -11.68
C ASP A 213 11.10 0.66 -12.31
N THR A 214 10.62 -0.31 -11.53
CA THR A 214 10.31 -1.66 -12.03
C THR A 214 9.23 -1.61 -13.13
N ALA A 215 9.43 -2.38 -14.20
CA ALA A 215 8.52 -2.46 -15.34
C ALA A 215 7.08 -2.77 -14.90
N ARG A 216 6.12 -2.00 -15.42
CA ARG A 216 4.69 -2.09 -15.08
C ARG A 216 3.87 -2.83 -16.12
N LEU A 217 4.25 -2.70 -17.38
CA LEU A 217 3.61 -3.35 -18.51
C LEU A 217 4.54 -4.41 -19.08
N ASP A 218 3.95 -5.47 -19.62
CA ASP A 218 4.68 -6.45 -20.41
C ASP A 218 5.18 -5.77 -21.70
N PRO A 219 6.50 -5.64 -21.90
CA PRO A 219 7.06 -5.00 -23.10
C PRO A 219 6.57 -5.63 -24.40
N GLN A 220 6.30 -6.94 -24.40
CA GLN A 220 5.83 -7.65 -25.60
C GLN A 220 4.41 -7.25 -25.98
N ARG A 221 3.53 -7.08 -24.98
CA ARG A 221 2.15 -6.60 -25.22
C ARG A 221 2.14 -5.17 -25.72
N VAL A 222 2.92 -4.28 -25.11
CA VAL A 222 3.05 -2.90 -25.58
C VAL A 222 3.55 -2.87 -27.02
N ALA A 223 4.63 -3.59 -27.33
CA ALA A 223 5.15 -3.67 -28.70
C ALA A 223 4.12 -4.23 -29.69
N HIS A 224 3.35 -5.24 -29.30
CA HIS A 224 2.29 -5.80 -30.13
C HIS A 224 1.23 -4.77 -30.52
N HIS A 225 0.73 -3.98 -29.56
CA HIS A 225 -0.26 -2.94 -29.83
C HIS A 225 0.32 -1.75 -30.60
N THR A 226 1.59 -1.40 -30.36
CA THR A 226 2.28 -0.38 -31.15
C THR A 226 2.40 -0.77 -32.62
N LEU A 227 2.70 -2.05 -32.92
CA LEU A 227 2.82 -2.57 -34.29
C LEU A 227 1.48 -2.65 -35.05
N GLN A 228 0.35 -2.52 -34.36
CA GLN A 228 -0.97 -2.45 -35.00
C GLN A 228 -1.23 -1.07 -35.63
N VAL A 229 -0.43 -0.05 -35.30
CA VAL A 229 -0.56 1.29 -35.88
C VAL A 229 0.06 1.31 -37.29
N PRO A 230 -0.73 1.63 -38.34
CA PRO A 230 -0.22 1.62 -39.71
C PRO A 230 0.93 2.63 -39.89
N GLY A 231 2.03 2.16 -40.48
CA GLY A 231 3.23 2.98 -40.70
C GLY A 231 4.36 2.72 -39.68
N VAL A 232 4.07 2.04 -38.57
CA VAL A 232 5.10 1.52 -37.67
C VAL A 232 5.68 0.22 -38.24
N LEU A 233 6.98 0.20 -38.51
CA LEU A 233 7.67 -0.96 -39.08
C LEU A 233 8.26 -1.87 -38.00
N SER A 234 8.68 -1.29 -36.87
CA SER A 234 9.31 -2.01 -35.76
C SER A 234 9.18 -1.20 -34.48
N CYS A 235 9.12 -1.89 -33.33
CA CYS A 235 9.02 -1.29 -31.99
C CYS A 235 10.06 -1.94 -31.08
N ARG A 236 10.90 -1.13 -30.42
CA ARG A 236 12.02 -1.60 -29.59
C ARG A 236 12.19 -0.73 -28.34
N ASP A 237 13.04 -1.19 -27.43
CA ASP A 237 13.43 -0.49 -26.20
C ASP A 237 12.22 -0.02 -25.36
N VAL A 238 11.16 -0.83 -25.32
CA VAL A 238 9.97 -0.53 -24.52
C VAL A 238 10.33 -0.56 -23.04
N ARG A 239 10.11 0.57 -22.36
CA ARG A 239 10.30 0.75 -20.93
C ARG A 239 9.00 1.27 -20.35
N SER A 240 8.66 0.81 -19.17
CA SER A 240 7.52 1.33 -18.42
C SER A 240 7.92 1.55 -16.97
N ARG A 241 7.39 2.59 -16.35
CA ARG A 241 7.62 2.92 -14.94
C ARG A 241 6.37 3.59 -14.35
N GLY A 242 6.35 3.75 -13.04
CA GLY A 242 5.31 4.50 -12.34
C GLY A 242 4.55 3.70 -11.28
N MET A 243 3.38 4.21 -10.93
CA MET A 243 2.52 3.69 -9.85
C MET A 243 1.24 3.08 -10.43
N GLU A 244 0.46 2.43 -9.57
CA GLU A 244 -0.84 1.90 -9.98
C GLU A 244 -1.74 3.05 -10.47
N GLY A 245 -2.29 2.93 -11.68
CA GLY A 245 -3.09 3.96 -12.33
C GLY A 245 -2.32 5.18 -12.87
N THR A 246 -0.98 5.21 -12.74
CA THR A 246 -0.12 6.27 -13.31
C THR A 246 1.16 5.66 -13.88
N VAL A 247 1.05 5.13 -15.10
CA VAL A 247 2.13 4.48 -15.83
C VAL A 247 2.67 5.40 -16.93
N TYR A 248 4.00 5.50 -16.99
CA TYR A 248 4.73 6.18 -18.04
C TYR A 248 5.37 5.13 -18.93
N VAL A 249 5.30 5.33 -20.24
CA VAL A 249 5.88 4.40 -21.23
C VAL A 249 6.85 5.15 -22.12
N ASP A 250 8.07 4.64 -22.25
CA ASP A 250 9.05 5.11 -23.23
C ASP A 250 9.26 4.00 -24.26
N LEU A 251 9.22 4.33 -25.54
CA LEU A 251 9.51 3.35 -26.60
C LEU A 251 10.14 3.98 -27.84
N LYS A 252 10.74 3.13 -28.66
CA LYS A 252 11.28 3.52 -29.97
C LYS A 252 10.49 2.84 -31.08
N ILE A 253 10.12 3.61 -32.09
CA ILE A 253 9.51 3.09 -33.31
C ILE A 253 10.40 3.33 -34.52
N GLU A 254 10.41 2.40 -35.45
CA GLU A 254 11.01 2.58 -36.77
C GLU A 254 9.95 2.88 -37.81
N VAL A 255 10.21 3.87 -38.66
CA VAL A 255 9.28 4.36 -39.69
C VAL A 255 10.01 4.53 -41.03
N ASP A 256 9.27 4.74 -42.12
CA ASP A 256 9.87 5.01 -43.43
C ASP A 256 10.81 6.24 -43.37
N PRO A 257 12.10 6.13 -43.78
CA PRO A 257 13.04 7.24 -43.80
C PRO A 257 12.62 8.43 -44.68
N GLN A 258 11.67 8.25 -45.60
CA GLN A 258 11.16 9.32 -46.47
C GLN A 258 10.00 10.12 -45.84
N LEU A 259 9.51 9.73 -44.66
CA LEU A 259 8.47 10.47 -43.96
C LEU A 259 8.95 11.86 -43.56
N THR A 260 8.07 12.84 -43.73
CA THR A 260 8.31 14.19 -43.19
C THR A 260 8.18 14.17 -41.67
N THR A 261 8.85 15.10 -40.99
CA THR A 261 8.77 15.23 -39.53
C THR A 261 7.33 15.40 -39.03
N ALA A 262 6.47 16.09 -39.79
CA ALA A 262 5.06 16.25 -39.45
C ALA A 262 4.31 14.90 -39.47
N ARG A 263 4.52 14.06 -40.49
CA ARG A 263 3.89 12.74 -40.57
C ARG A 263 4.45 11.76 -39.54
N ALA A 264 5.74 11.85 -39.24
CA ALA A 264 6.36 11.08 -38.16
C ALA A 264 5.76 11.44 -36.79
N HIS A 265 5.49 12.74 -36.54
CA HIS A 265 4.82 13.20 -35.32
C HIS A 265 3.37 12.70 -35.24
N GLU A 266 2.59 12.82 -36.32
CA GLU A 266 1.21 12.28 -36.36
C GLU A 266 1.18 10.76 -36.08
N LEU A 267 2.20 10.02 -36.55
CA LEU A 267 2.33 8.59 -36.26
C LEU A 267 2.66 8.32 -34.80
N ALA A 268 3.53 9.13 -34.19
CA ALA A 268 3.82 9.06 -32.76
C ALA A 268 2.56 9.32 -31.91
N ASP A 269 1.77 10.33 -32.26
CA ASP A 269 0.50 10.67 -31.58
C ASP A 269 -0.53 9.52 -31.71
N ALA A 270 -0.56 8.85 -32.87
CA ALA A 270 -1.40 7.69 -33.08
C ALA A 270 -0.99 6.49 -32.20
N VAL A 271 0.32 6.28 -32.02
CA VAL A 271 0.87 5.26 -31.10
C VAL A 271 0.51 5.59 -29.65
N GLU A 272 0.70 6.84 -29.22
CA GLU A 272 0.30 7.30 -27.88
C GLU A 272 -1.19 7.01 -27.62
N THR A 273 -2.05 7.47 -28.53
CA THR A 273 -3.51 7.30 -28.43
C THR A 273 -3.90 5.82 -28.37
N GLN A 274 -3.26 4.97 -29.18
CA GLN A 274 -3.53 3.54 -29.21
C GLN A 274 -3.13 2.86 -27.88
N LEU A 275 -1.97 3.21 -27.32
CA LEU A 275 -1.51 2.65 -26.05
C LEU A 275 -2.35 3.12 -24.87
N GLN A 276 -2.72 4.41 -24.80
CA GLN A 276 -3.61 4.93 -23.75
C GLN A 276 -5.01 4.31 -23.80
N LYS A 277 -5.49 3.93 -25.00
CA LYS A 277 -6.77 3.25 -25.16
C LYS A 277 -6.74 1.79 -24.66
N GLU A 278 -5.65 1.08 -24.93
CA GLU A 278 -5.49 -0.33 -24.52
C GLU A 278 -5.09 -0.48 -23.06
N PHE A 279 -4.31 0.46 -22.54
CA PHE A 279 -3.81 0.48 -21.17
C PHE A 279 -4.30 1.76 -20.46
N PRO A 280 -5.52 1.76 -19.88
CA PRO A 280 -6.10 2.94 -19.24
C PRO A 280 -5.29 3.51 -18.07
N GLU A 281 -4.35 2.74 -17.51
CA GLU A 281 -3.41 3.17 -16.49
C GLU A 281 -2.23 4.00 -17.02
N VAL A 282 -2.02 4.07 -18.34
CA VAL A 282 -0.97 4.86 -18.98
C VAL A 282 -1.39 6.31 -19.07
N VAL A 283 -0.59 7.19 -18.47
CA VAL A 283 -0.87 8.64 -18.43
C VAL A 283 -0.04 9.45 -19.40
N ASP A 284 1.10 8.90 -19.84
CA ASP A 284 2.05 9.58 -20.71
C ASP A 284 2.88 8.56 -21.48
N VAL A 285 3.13 8.82 -22.76
CA VAL A 285 3.90 7.95 -23.66
C VAL A 285 4.91 8.80 -24.43
N VAL A 286 6.19 8.52 -24.24
CA VAL A 286 7.26 9.15 -25.02
C VAL A 286 7.68 8.21 -26.14
N VAL A 287 7.39 8.61 -27.38
CA VAL A 287 7.73 7.86 -28.59
C VAL A 287 8.93 8.50 -29.28
N HIS A 288 10.06 7.79 -29.31
CA HIS A 288 11.23 8.19 -30.08
C HIS A 288 11.16 7.57 -31.48
N VAL A 289 11.11 8.41 -32.51
CA VAL A 289 10.98 7.96 -33.91
C VAL A 289 12.36 7.82 -34.56
N GLU A 290 12.69 6.63 -35.03
CA GLU A 290 13.91 6.32 -35.77
C GLU A 290 13.57 5.99 -37.24
N PRO A 291 14.43 6.37 -38.21
CA PRO A 291 14.28 5.87 -39.58
C PRO A 291 14.62 4.37 -39.61
N ALA A 292 13.80 3.58 -40.30
CA ALA A 292 14.06 2.16 -40.47
C ALA A 292 15.41 1.93 -41.16
N ARG A 293 16.24 1.08 -40.55
CA ARG A 293 17.54 0.72 -41.13
C ARG A 293 17.33 -0.19 -42.34
N SER A 294 18.07 0.06 -43.41
CA SER A 294 18.13 -0.86 -44.55
C SER A 294 18.61 -2.25 -44.06
N PRO A 295 18.16 -3.38 -44.65
CA PRO A 295 18.32 -4.74 -44.09
C PRO A 295 19.75 -5.24 -43.83
N SER A 296 20.79 -4.47 -44.14
CA SER A 296 22.20 -4.87 -44.06
C SER A 296 22.86 -4.66 -42.68
N SER A 297 22.15 -4.23 -41.65
CA SER A 297 22.74 -4.02 -40.31
C SER A 297 21.79 -4.33 -39.16
N LEU A 298 21.51 -5.62 -38.95
CA LEU A 298 20.91 -6.11 -37.71
C LEU A 298 22.01 -6.59 -36.76
N PRO A 299 22.34 -5.88 -35.67
CA PRO A 299 22.68 -6.56 -34.43
C PRO A 299 21.38 -7.14 -33.87
N GLY A 300 21.42 -8.42 -33.50
CA GLY A 300 20.27 -9.16 -32.98
C GLY A 300 19.59 -8.47 -31.80
N ILE A 301 18.34 -8.86 -31.58
CA ILE A 301 17.48 -8.46 -30.46
C ILE A 301 18.31 -8.52 -29.16
N SER A 302 18.73 -7.36 -28.67
CA SER A 302 19.36 -7.21 -27.36
C SER A 302 18.25 -6.87 -26.37
N THR A 303 17.67 -7.88 -25.76
CA THR A 303 17.06 -7.70 -24.44
C THR A 303 18.17 -7.31 -23.47
N ARG A 304 18.13 -6.09 -22.95
CA ARG A 304 18.78 -5.76 -21.68
C ARG A 304 17.71 -5.58 -20.63
#